data_AF-A0AAV5U9M1-F1
#
_entry.id   AF-A0AAV5U9M1-F1
#
_cell.length_a   1.000
_cell.length_b   1.000
_cell.length_c   1.000
_cell.angle_alpha   90.00
_cell.angle_beta   90.00
_cell.angle_gamma   90.00
#
_symmetry.space_group_name_H-M   'P 1'
#
loop_
_entity.id
_entity.type
_entity.pdbx_description
1 polymer ?
#
loop_
_entity_poly.entity_id
_entity_poly.type
_entity_poly.pdbx_seq_one_letter_code
_entity_poly.pdbx_strand_id
1 'polypeptide(L)'
;ITGHFPRTVHCDFHRRALASSQLETVLCTLHLNTYYEKICLFLWFWMLFVLIVSSVFVYIRILSSLRSTSEQQIRQLLKFAPESDLPYAIDRFLVSLGPDGIFVLQQIALNLGDLPASYLAAAMIACCEKSRGEGEKK
;
A
#
# COMPACT_ATOMS: atom_id res chain seq x y z
N ILE A 1 -22.91 -27.96 -14.01
CA ILE A 1 -22.65 -28.23 -12.58
C ILE A 1 -21.40 -29.09 -12.52
N THR A 2 -20.28 -28.50 -12.11
CA THR A 2 -19.01 -29.21 -11.98
C THR A 2 -19.13 -30.15 -10.76
N GLY A 3 -18.98 -31.46 -10.96
CA GLY A 3 -19.14 -32.48 -9.92
C GLY A 3 -18.02 -32.50 -8.87
N HIS A 4 -17.34 -31.38 -8.66
CA HIS A 4 -16.17 -31.28 -7.78
C HIS A 4 -16.55 -31.18 -6.30
N PHE A 5 -17.79 -30.80 -5.97
CA PHE A 5 -18.31 -30.88 -4.60
C PHE A 5 -19.86 -30.87 -4.57
N PRO A 6 -20.54 -31.88 -4.01
CA PRO A 6 -22.00 -31.97 -4.04
C PRO A 6 -22.67 -31.00 -3.05
N ARG A 7 -23.66 -30.24 -3.52
CA ARG A 7 -24.49 -29.32 -2.72
C ARG A 7 -25.42 -30.04 -1.74
N THR A 8 -25.71 -31.31 -2.04
CA THR A 8 -26.55 -32.24 -1.29
C THR A 8 -25.75 -33.50 -1.06
N VAL A 9 -25.52 -33.86 0.21
CA VAL A 9 -24.84 -35.10 0.59
C VAL A 9 -25.89 -36.09 1.09
N HIS A 10 -25.74 -37.36 0.71
CA HIS A 10 -26.56 -38.44 1.29
C HIS A 10 -25.94 -38.80 2.64
N CYS A 11 -26.74 -38.70 3.70
CA CYS A 11 -26.35 -39.17 5.02
C CYS A 11 -27.18 -40.39 5.39
N ASP A 12 -26.50 -41.49 5.68
CA ASP A 12 -27.16 -42.72 6.11
C ASP A 12 -27.33 -42.71 7.63
N PHE A 13 -28.58 -42.82 8.09
CA PHE A 13 -28.89 -42.87 9.52
C PHE A 13 -29.33 -44.28 9.90
N HIS A 14 -28.62 -44.89 10.85
CA HIS A 14 -28.91 -46.26 11.29
C HIS A 14 -29.88 -46.24 12.47
N ARG A 15 -31.17 -46.51 12.24
CA ARG A 15 -32.18 -46.56 13.30
C ARG A 15 -32.20 -47.96 13.92
N ARG A 16 -31.91 -48.09 15.22
CA ARG A 16 -32.02 -49.37 15.94
C ARG A 16 -33.49 -49.67 16.24
N ALA A 17 -34.09 -50.62 15.54
CA ALA A 17 -35.37 -51.23 15.93
C ALA A 17 -35.12 -52.59 16.59
N LEU A 18 -35.98 -53.01 17.53
CA LEU A 18 -35.77 -54.17 18.42
C LEU A 18 -35.60 -55.53 17.71
N ALA A 19 -35.78 -55.62 16.38
CA ALA A 19 -35.67 -56.88 15.62
C ALA A 19 -34.86 -56.80 14.30
N SER A 20 -34.56 -55.60 13.77
CA SER A 20 -33.75 -55.44 12.57
C SER A 20 -33.31 -53.98 12.44
N SER A 21 -32.04 -53.74 12.13
CA SER A 21 -31.57 -52.41 11.80
C SER A 21 -31.89 -52.06 10.35
N GLN A 22 -32.76 -51.08 10.14
CA GLN A 22 -33.07 -50.54 8.82
C GLN A 22 -32.22 -49.29 8.57
N LEU A 23 -31.55 -49.26 7.41
CA LEU A 23 -30.78 -48.11 6.94
C LEU A 23 -31.71 -47.17 6.18
N GLU A 24 -31.92 -45.97 6.71
CA GLU A 24 -32.69 -44.92 6.04
C GLU A 24 -31.72 -43.85 5.54
N THR A 25 -31.85 -43.47 4.27
CA THR A 25 -30.98 -42.47 3.64
C THR A 25 -31.69 -41.12 3.61
N VAL A 26 -31.06 -40.07 4.15
CA VAL A 26 -31.61 -38.71 4.13
C VAL A 26 -30.74 -37.78 3.30
N LEU A 27 -31.38 -36.82 2.62
CA LEU A 27 -30.66 -35.81 1.86
C LEU A 27 -30.35 -34.62 2.77
N CYS A 28 -29.07 -34.41 3.05
CA CYS A 28 -28.58 -33.27 3.80
C CYS A 28 -28.08 -32.18 2.85
N THR A 29 -28.66 -30.99 2.93
CA THR A 29 -28.16 -29.82 2.22
C THR A 29 -27.00 -29.22 3.00
N LEU A 30 -25.80 -29.25 2.40
CA LEU A 30 -24.63 -28.65 3.03
C LEU A 30 -24.62 -27.15 2.73
N HIS A 31 -25.41 -26.41 3.51
CA HIS A 31 -25.54 -24.96 3.39
C HIS A 31 -24.16 -24.28 3.42
N LEU A 32 -23.24 -24.75 4.27
CA LEU A 32 -21.86 -24.25 4.38
C LEU A 32 -21.13 -24.25 3.02
N ASN A 33 -21.26 -25.31 2.22
CA ASN A 33 -20.57 -25.39 0.93
C ASN A 33 -21.07 -24.35 -0.07
N THR A 34 -22.37 -24.05 -0.06
CA THR A 34 -22.94 -22.97 -0.88
C THR A 34 -22.45 -21.60 -0.42
N TYR A 35 -22.29 -21.38 0.89
CA TYR A 35 -21.73 -20.14 1.42
C TYR A 35 -20.28 -19.92 0.98
N TYR A 36 -19.45 -20.96 1.04
CA TYR A 36 -18.05 -20.88 0.58
C TYR A 36 -17.96 -20.54 -0.91
N GLU A 37 -18.80 -21.12 -1.77
CA GLU A 37 -18.82 -20.80 -3.21
C GLU A 37 -19.06 -19.30 -3.44
N LYS A 38 -19.99 -18.68 -2.70
CA LYS A 38 -20.34 -17.27 -2.84
C LYS A 38 -19.28 -16.34 -2.25
N ILE A 39 -18.72 -16.67 -1.08
CA ILE A 39 -17.64 -15.90 -0.44
C ILE A 39 -16.36 -15.96 -1.25
N CYS A 40 -15.99 -17.13 -1.78
CA CYS A 40 -14.80 -17.27 -2.60
C CYS A 40 -14.91 -16.45 -3.89
N LEU A 41 -16.08 -16.39 -4.53
CA LEU A 41 -16.31 -15.52 -5.68
C LEU A 41 -16.15 -14.04 -5.31
N PHE A 42 -16.75 -13.60 -4.20
CA PHE A 42 -16.59 -12.22 -3.73
C PHE A 42 -15.13 -11.87 -3.43
N LEU A 43 -14.42 -12.73 -2.69
CA LEU A 43 -13.01 -12.56 -2.36
C LEU A 43 -12.13 -12.57 -3.61
N TRP A 44 -12.47 -13.36 -4.63
CA TRP A 44 -11.75 -13.39 -5.90
C TRP A 44 -11.80 -12.04 -6.61
N PHE A 45 -13.00 -11.45 -6.74
CA PHE A 45 -13.14 -10.10 -7.31
C PHE A 45 -12.44 -9.04 -6.45
N TRP A 46 -12.53 -9.16 -5.12
CA TRP A 46 -11.84 -8.27 -4.20
C TRP A 46 -10.32 -8.33 -4.35
N MET A 47 -9.75 -9.54 -4.44
CA MET A 47 -8.31 -9.74 -4.64
C MET A 47 -7.85 -9.20 -6.00
N LEU A 48 -8.66 -9.37 -7.05
CA LEU A 48 -8.39 -8.80 -8.36
C LEU A 48 -8.41 -7.27 -8.31
N PHE A 49 -9.36 -6.67 -7.60
CA PHE A 49 -9.42 -5.22 -7.39
C PHE A 49 -8.18 -4.71 -6.63
N VAL A 50 -7.81 -5.33 -5.51
CA VAL A 50 -6.61 -4.98 -4.74
C VAL A 50 -5.34 -5.11 -5.60
N LEU A 51 -5.25 -6.18 -6.41
CA LEU A 51 -4.14 -6.39 -7.34
C LEU A 51 -4.03 -5.25 -8.36
N ILE A 52 -5.14 -4.83 -8.96
CA ILE A 52 -5.15 -3.70 -9.92
C ILE A 52 -4.69 -2.41 -9.23
N VAL A 53 -5.29 -2.06 -8.08
CA VAL A 53 -4.96 -0.82 -7.36
C VAL A 53 -3.48 -0.80 -6.95
N SER A 54 -2.99 -1.91 -6.38
CA SER A 54 -1.59 -2.03 -6.00
C SER A 54 -0.66 -1.96 -7.20
N SER A 55 -1.02 -2.59 -8.32
CA SER A 55 -0.20 -2.55 -9.54
C SER A 55 -0.12 -1.15 -10.13
N VAL A 56 -1.24 -0.42 -10.15
CA VAL A 56 -1.26 0.98 -10.60
C VAL A 56 -0.40 1.85 -9.69
N PHE A 57 -0.49 1.69 -8.37
CA PHE A 57 0.33 2.44 -7.43
C PHE A 57 1.82 2.19 -7.64
N VAL A 58 2.24 0.92 -7.73
CA VAL A 58 3.64 0.56 -8.00
C VAL A 58 4.09 1.09 -9.36
N TYR A 59 3.25 0.98 -10.39
CA TYR A 59 3.56 1.49 -11.72
C TYR A 59 3.82 3.00 -11.71
N ILE A 60 2.95 3.78 -11.05
CA ILE A 60 3.13 5.23 -10.89
C ILE A 60 4.45 5.53 -10.17
N ARG A 61 4.76 4.79 -9.09
CA ARG A 61 6.01 4.98 -8.31
C ARG A 61 7.26 4.67 -9.12
N ILE A 62 7.25 3.61 -9.92
CA ILE A 62 8.35 3.26 -10.82
C ILE A 62 8.50 4.35 -11.89
N LEU A 63 7.39 4.80 -12.49
CA LEU A 63 7.42 5.83 -13.52
C LEU A 63 7.94 7.17 -12.97
N SER A 64 7.54 7.56 -11.75
CA SER A 64 8.02 8.78 -11.09
C SER A 64 9.51 8.69 -10.74
N SER A 65 9.97 7.51 -10.32
CA SER A 65 11.38 7.25 -10.05
C SER A 65 12.24 7.39 -11.32
N LEU A 66 11.77 6.82 -12.44
CA LEU A 66 12.47 6.90 -13.73
C LEU A 66 12.47 8.30 -14.35
N ARG A 67 11.44 9.12 -14.09
CA ARG A 67 11.31 10.45 -14.70
C ARG A 67 11.93 11.60 -13.90
N SER A 68 12.64 11.35 -12.80
CA SER A 68 13.15 12.40 -11.89
C SER A 68 12.07 13.43 -11.47
N THR A 69 10.80 13.04 -11.51
CA THR A 69 9.68 13.93 -11.16
C THR A 69 9.69 14.27 -9.67
N SER A 70 10.47 13.50 -8.89
CA SER A 70 10.68 13.71 -7.47
C SER A 70 11.22 15.10 -7.14
N GLU A 71 12.10 15.65 -7.98
CA GLU A 71 12.62 17.01 -7.78
C GLU A 71 11.53 18.07 -7.92
N GLN A 72 10.61 17.90 -8.88
CA GLN A 72 9.51 18.85 -9.08
C GLN A 72 8.52 18.82 -7.91
N GLN A 73 8.23 17.62 -7.38
CA GLN A 73 7.38 17.47 -6.20
C GLN A 73 7.99 18.11 -4.96
N ILE A 74 9.30 17.95 -4.76
CA ILE A 74 9.99 18.59 -3.64
C ILE A 74 10.06 20.10 -3.81
N ARG A 75 10.26 20.61 -5.04
CA ARG A 75 10.17 22.05 -5.29
C ARG A 75 8.78 22.61 -4.98
N GLN A 76 7.71 21.84 -5.20
CA GLN A 76 6.36 22.24 -4.78
C GLN A 76 6.20 22.19 -3.26
N LEU A 77 6.77 21.19 -2.59
CA LEU A 77 6.78 21.08 -1.13
C LEU A 77 7.51 22.28 -0.47
N LEU A 78 8.67 22.67 -1.00
CA LEU A 78 9.45 23.80 -0.49
C LEU A 78 8.79 25.17 -0.74
N LYS A 79 7.84 25.30 -1.68
CA LYS A 79 7.08 26.56 -1.84
C LYS A 79 6.22 26.91 -0.63
N PHE A 80 5.88 25.93 0.20
CA PHE A 80 5.15 26.16 1.45
C PHE A 80 6.05 26.60 2.60
N ALA A 81 7.37 26.48 2.45
CA ALA A 81 8.30 26.93 3.47
C ALA A 81 8.40 28.47 3.43
N PRO A 82 8.23 29.17 4.55
CA PRO A 82 8.63 30.55 4.66
C PRO A 82 10.16 30.62 4.65
N GLU A 83 10.75 31.62 3.99
CA GLU A 83 12.16 32.03 4.14
C GLU A 83 13.24 31.41 3.22
N SER A 84 12.92 30.60 2.22
CA SER A 84 13.91 30.16 1.22
C SER A 84 13.84 30.99 -0.07
N ASP A 85 14.16 32.28 0.02
CA ASP A 85 14.10 33.23 -1.11
C ASP A 85 15.18 33.01 -2.18
N LEU A 86 16.19 32.17 -1.92
CA LEU A 86 17.27 31.94 -2.88
C LEU A 86 17.11 30.59 -3.62
N PRO A 87 16.64 30.57 -4.88
CA PRO A 87 16.48 29.33 -5.66
C PRO A 87 17.80 28.56 -5.83
N TYR A 88 18.94 29.25 -5.72
CA TYR A 88 20.27 28.65 -5.74
C TYR A 88 20.58 27.79 -4.51
N ALA A 89 20.14 28.20 -3.31
CA ALA A 89 20.37 27.45 -2.08
C ALA A 89 19.59 26.13 -2.07
N ILE A 90 18.37 26.14 -2.62
CA ILE A 90 17.52 24.96 -2.75
C ILE A 90 18.15 23.94 -3.72
N ASP A 91 18.59 24.39 -4.89
CA ASP A 91 19.22 23.51 -5.89
C ASP A 91 20.49 22.87 -5.34
N ARG A 92 21.32 23.66 -4.65
CA ARG A 92 22.53 23.20 -3.95
C ARG A 92 22.21 22.19 -2.85
N PHE A 93 21.16 22.43 -2.07
CA PHE A 93 20.71 21.51 -1.02
C PHE A 93 20.23 20.18 -1.61
N LEU A 94 19.43 20.20 -2.68
CA LEU A 94 18.97 19.00 -3.38
C LEU A 94 20.15 18.14 -3.88
N VAL A 95 21.16 18.78 -4.47
CA VAL A 95 22.39 18.11 -4.92
C VAL A 95 23.17 17.53 -3.74
N SER A 96 23.30 18.26 -2.62
CA SER A 96 24.01 17.80 -1.44
C SER A 96 23.29 16.68 -0.68
N LEU A 97 21.95 16.66 -0.73
CA LEU A 97 21.10 15.68 -0.06
C LEU A 97 21.03 14.36 -0.86
N GLY A 98 21.21 14.44 -2.18
CA GLY A 98 21.23 13.29 -3.08
C GLY A 98 19.86 12.62 -3.27
N PRO A 99 19.80 11.59 -4.12
CA PRO A 99 18.55 10.90 -4.48
C PRO A 99 17.91 10.20 -3.27
N ASP A 100 18.71 9.67 -2.34
CA ASP A 100 18.22 8.96 -1.17
C ASP A 100 17.53 9.90 -0.17
N GLY A 101 18.14 11.05 0.11
CA GLY A 101 17.53 12.01 1.04
C GLY A 101 16.32 12.72 0.43
N ILE A 102 16.28 12.92 -0.89
CA ILE A 102 15.08 13.33 -1.65
C ILE A 102 13.94 12.33 -1.43
N PHE A 103 14.20 11.03 -1.57
CA PHE A 103 13.19 9.99 -1.34
C PHE A 103 12.69 9.99 0.11
N VAL A 104 13.60 10.10 1.09
CA VAL A 104 13.23 10.15 2.52
C VAL A 104 12.35 11.36 2.81
N LEU A 105 12.68 12.54 2.27
CA LEU A 105 11.87 13.74 2.47
C LEU A 105 10.45 13.57 1.89
N GLN A 106 10.32 12.91 0.74
CA GLN A 106 9.02 12.55 0.17
C GLN A 106 8.25 11.55 1.04
N GLN A 107 8.92 10.57 1.64
CA GLN A 107 8.25 9.66 2.58
C GLN A 107 7.78 10.39 3.83
N ILE A 108 8.57 11.34 4.34
CA ILE A 108 8.17 12.19 5.48
C ILE A 108 6.93 13.00 5.11
N ALA A 109 6.90 13.63 3.93
CA ALA A 109 5.73 14.37 3.46
C ALA A 109 4.48 13.48 3.32
N LEU A 110 4.62 12.24 2.83
CA LEU A 110 3.50 11.31 2.70
C LEU A 110 2.95 10.81 4.05
N ASN A 111 3.79 10.70 5.09
CA ASN A 111 3.39 10.19 6.40
C ASN A 111 2.96 11.29 7.37
N LEU A 112 3.65 12.43 7.38
CA LEU A 112 3.40 13.56 8.30
C LEU A 112 2.57 14.67 7.66
N GLY A 113 2.47 14.71 6.34
CA GLY A 113 1.86 15.79 5.57
C GLY A 113 2.88 16.80 5.03
N ASP A 114 2.46 17.55 4.02
CA ASP A 114 3.33 18.47 3.28
C ASP A 114 3.81 19.66 4.13
N LEU A 115 2.98 20.17 5.04
CA LEU A 115 3.29 21.33 5.87
C LEU A 115 4.43 21.07 6.89
N PRO A 116 4.39 20.03 7.75
CA PRO A 116 5.52 19.76 8.64
C PRO A 116 6.79 19.35 7.88
N ALA A 117 6.65 18.68 6.73
CA ALA A 117 7.78 18.31 5.90
C ALA A 117 8.47 19.53 5.26
N SER A 118 7.72 20.58 4.88
CA SER A 118 8.31 21.81 4.35
C SER A 118 9.10 22.58 5.42
N TYR A 119 8.60 22.67 6.65
CA TYR A 119 9.34 23.25 7.77
C TYR A 119 10.64 22.50 8.08
N LEU A 120 10.59 21.16 8.07
CA LEU A 120 11.78 20.33 8.24
C LEU A 120 12.80 20.59 7.14
N ALA A 121 12.36 20.67 5.88
CA ALA A 121 13.24 20.95 4.75
C ALA A 121 13.91 22.34 4.89
N ALA A 122 13.17 23.36 5.30
CA ALA A 122 13.71 24.70 5.54
C ALA A 122 14.78 24.71 6.66
N ALA A 123 14.51 24.03 7.78
CA ALA A 123 15.46 23.90 8.87
C ALA A 123 16.74 23.16 8.44
N MET A 124 16.62 22.13 7.60
CA MET A 124 17.77 21.40 7.03
C MET A 124 18.61 22.29 6.12
N ILE A 125 17.99 23.15 5.31
CA ILE A 125 18.69 24.12 4.45
C ILE A 125 19.50 25.09 5.32
N ALA A 126 18.90 25.69 6.35
CA ALA A 126 19.57 26.60 7.27
C ALA A 126 20.77 25.94 7.99
N CYS A 127 20.62 24.70 8.44
CA CYS A 127 21.71 23.92 9.02
C CYS A 127 22.81 23.61 8.00
N CYS A 128 22.46 23.30 6.76
CA CYS A 128 23.43 23.02 5.70
C CYS A 128 24.30 24.24 5.38
N GLU A 129 23.72 25.43 5.37
CA GLU A 129 24.47 26.68 5.17
C GLU A 129 25.40 26.97 6.37
N LYS A 130 24.92 26.75 7.60
CA LYS A 130 25.74 26.92 8.81
C LYS A 130 26.97 26.02 8.83
N SER A 131 26.80 24.72 8.57
CA SER A 131 27.90 23.76 8.55
C SER A 131 28.97 24.10 7.49
N ARG A 132 28.57 24.76 6.39
CA ARG A 132 29.51 25.19 5.35
C ARG A 132 30.33 26.42 5.76
N GLY A 133 29.71 27.39 6.44
CA GLY A 133 30.42 28.57 6.96
C GLY A 133 31.49 28.23 8.01
N GLU A 134 31.39 27.07 8.66
CA GLU A 134 32.45 26.53 9.55
C GLU A 134 33.55 25.79 8.78
N GLY A 135 33.23 25.18 7.63
CA GLY A 135 34.19 24.49 6.76
C GLY A 135 35.11 25.43 5.96
N GLU A 136 34.65 26.63 5.60
CA GLU A 136 35.49 27.63 4.90
C GLU A 136 36.44 28.40 5.84
N LYS A 137 36.25 28.31 7.16
CA LYS A 137 37.10 28.99 8.17
C LYS A 137 38.27 28.12 8.66
N LYS A 138 38.44 26.93 8.08
CA LYS A 138 39.50 25.97 8.43
C LYS A 138 40.41 25.73 7.24
#